data_AF-A0A9D1Q1K0-F1
#
_entry.id   AF-A0A9D1Q1K0-F1
#
_cell.length_a   1.000
_cell.length_b   1.000
_cell.length_c   1.000
_cell.angle_alpha   90.00
_cell.angle_beta   90.00
_cell.angle_gamma   90.00
#
_symmetry.space_group_name_H-M   'P 1'
#
loop_
_entity.id
_entity.type
_entity.pdbx_description
1 polymer ?
#
loop_
_entity_poly.entity_id
_entity_poly.type
_entity_poly.pdbx_seq_one_letter_code
_entity_poly.pdbx_strand_id
1 'polypeptide(L)' 'MQEKVPTYEEFYNEVKKGFWYYYDGLTEKEVDEYLKSEEKKIKRDYKSNLEEFTAGKITWRVFLNGGASAIAYCLQLMY' A
#
# COMPACT_ATOMS: atom_id res chain seq x y z
N MET A 1 -12.93 5.27 20.01
CA MET A 1 -12.06 6.21 19.27
C MET A 1 -12.34 5.99 17.80
N GLN A 2 -12.73 7.03 17.04
CA GLN A 2 -12.75 6.93 15.57
C GLN A 2 -11.29 6.83 15.13
N GLU A 3 -10.90 5.72 14.51
CA GLU A 3 -9.56 5.56 13.97
C GLU A 3 -9.31 6.62 12.89
N LYS A 4 -8.18 7.32 12.98
CA LYS A 4 -7.82 8.38 12.03
C LYS A 4 -7.65 7.76 10.65
N VAL A 5 -8.18 8.41 9.62
CA VAL A 5 -7.97 8.04 8.21
C VAL A 5 -6.45 7.95 7.94
N PRO A 6 -5.95 6.79 7.44
CA PRO A 6 -4.56 6.67 7.05
C PRO A 6 -4.20 7.67 5.95
N THR A 7 -3.06 8.32 6.08
CA THR A 7 -2.52 9.18 5.03
C THR A 7 -1.96 8.33 3.89
N TYR A 8 -1.78 8.96 2.72
CA TYR A 8 -1.12 8.30 1.59
C TYR A 8 0.30 7.87 1.93
N GLU A 9 1.04 8.66 2.71
CA GLU A 9 2.42 8.34 3.09
C GLU A 9 2.49 7.13 4.03
N GLU A 10 1.60 7.05 5.03
CA GLU A 10 1.46 5.87 5.90
C GLU A 10 1.12 4.62 5.07
N PHE A 11 0.17 4.75 4.14
CA PHE A 11 -0.21 3.65 3.26
C PHE A 11 0.93 3.21 2.34
N TYR A 12 1.64 4.16 1.72
CA TYR A 12 2.77 3.89 0.84
C TYR A 12 3.90 3.18 1.58
N ASN A 13 4.18 3.58 2.83
CA ASN A 13 5.17 2.93 3.67
C ASN A 13 4.78 1.48 4.00
N GLU A 14 3.50 1.20 4.24
CA GLU A 14 3.03 -0.18 4.42
C GLU A 14 3.10 -1.01 3.12
N VAL A 15 2.84 -0.40 1.95
CA VAL A 15 3.07 -1.05 0.65
C VAL A 15 4.56 -1.38 0.47
N LYS A 16 5.47 -0.44 0.78
CA LYS A 16 6.92 -0.65 0.71
C LYS A 16 7.38 -1.77 1.63
N LYS A 17 6.93 -1.79 2.90
CA LYS A 17 7.22 -2.86 3.86
C LYS A 17 6.69 -4.22 3.37
N GLY A 18 5.46 -4.25 2.87
CA GLY A 18 4.87 -5.46 2.30
C GLY A 18 5.65 -5.98 1.10
N PHE A 19 6.09 -5.09 0.20
CA PHE A 19 6.86 -5.47 -0.97
C PHE A 19 8.21 -6.07 -0.56
N TRP A 20 8.91 -5.41 0.37
CA TRP A 20 10.15 -5.90 0.95
C TRP A 20 10.02 -7.29 1.60
N TYR A 21 8.92 -7.55 2.30
CA TYR A 21 8.66 -8.86 2.89
C TYR A 21 8.63 -9.98 1.84
N TYR A 22 8.16 -9.69 0.62
CA TYR A 22 8.10 -10.66 -0.47
C TYR A 22 9.35 -10.69 -1.35
N TYR A 23 10.28 -9.72 -1.24
CA TYR A 23 11.40 -9.57 -2.16
C TYR A 23 12.70 -9.11 -1.47
N ASP A 24 13.46 -10.06 -0.91
CA ASP A 24 14.74 -9.83 -0.22
C ASP A 24 15.95 -9.66 -1.16
N GLY A 25 15.73 -9.78 -2.48
CA GLY A 25 16.80 -9.75 -3.49
C GLY A 25 17.16 -8.37 -4.03
N LEU A 26 16.42 -7.32 -3.66
CA LEU A 26 16.61 -5.96 -4.19
C LEU A 26 17.19 -5.01 -3.13
N THR A 27 17.93 -4.02 -3.60
CA THR A 27 18.33 -2.90 -2.75
C THR A 27 17.15 -1.99 -2.46
N GLU A 28 17.23 -1.22 -1.37
CA GLU A 28 16.20 -0.23 -1.03
C GLU A 28 15.96 0.77 -2.15
N LYS A 29 17.03 1.16 -2.84
CA LYS A 29 16.96 2.07 -3.97
C LYS A 29 16.15 1.48 -5.13
N GLU A 30 16.38 0.22 -5.49
CA GLU A 30 15.64 -0.45 -6.57
C GLU A 30 14.16 -0.58 -6.23
N VAL A 31 13.85 -0.92 -4.96
CA VAL A 31 12.46 -0.96 -4.47
C VAL A 31 11.82 0.43 -4.57
N ASP A 32 12.51 1.47 -4.12
CA ASP A 32 11.98 2.84 -4.15
C ASP A 32 11.77 3.35 -5.58
N GLU A 33 12.70 3.07 -6.50
CA GLU A 33 12.57 3.41 -7.91
C GLU A 33 11.38 2.68 -8.55
N TYR A 34 11.23 1.39 -8.28
CA TYR A 34 10.12 0.60 -8.80
C TYR A 34 8.76 1.07 -8.25
N LEU A 35 8.60 1.18 -6.94
CA LEU A 35 7.34 1.63 -6.32
C LEU A 35 6.98 3.05 -6.76
N LYS A 36 7.97 3.91 -6.98
CA LYS A 36 7.76 5.26 -7.52
C LYS A 36 7.33 5.24 -8.98
N SER A 37 7.83 4.30 -9.80
CA SER A 37 7.33 4.10 -11.17
C SER A 37 5.85 3.67 -11.18
N GLU A 38 5.41 2.95 -10.14
CA GLU A 38 4.05 2.46 -9.93
C GLU A 38 3.18 3.41 -9.08
N GLU A 39 3.66 4.62 -8.76
CA GLU A 39 3.00 5.54 -7.83
C GLU A 39 1.57 5.90 -8.24
N LYS A 40 1.30 5.99 -9.55
CA LYS A 40 -0.05 6.25 -10.08
C LYS A 40 -1.04 5.14 -9.70
N LYS A 41 -0.60 3.89 -9.76
CA LYS A 41 -1.40 2.71 -9.37
C LYS A 41 -1.62 2.72 -7.86
N ILE A 42 -0.56 2.93 -7.07
CA ILE A 42 -0.64 2.97 -5.61
C ILE A 42 -1.59 4.09 -5.14
N LYS A 43 -1.53 5.28 -5.76
CA LYS A 43 -2.46 6.39 -5.49
C LYS A 43 -3.91 6.07 -5.83
N ARG A 44 -4.16 5.37 -6.93
CA ARG A 44 -5.52 4.95 -7.31
C ARG A 44 -6.07 3.95 -6.30
N ASP A 45 -5.27 2.96 -5.94
CA ASP A 45 -5.70 1.89 -5.06
C ASP A 45 -5.86 2.43 -3.60
N TYR A 46 -5.04 3.40 -3.17
CA TYR A 46 -5.25 4.18 -1.94
C TYR A 46 -6.60 4.91 -1.92
N LYS A 47 -6.97 5.58 -3.02
CA LYS A 47 -8.27 6.28 -3.12
C LYS A 47 -9.44 5.31 -3.01
N SER A 48 -9.34 4.13 -3.63
CA SER A 48 -10.34 3.08 -3.52
C SER A 48 -10.53 2.64 -2.06
N ASN A 49 -9.43 2.39 -1.34
CA ASN A 49 -9.49 2.03 0.08
C ASN A 49 -10.06 3.17 0.94
N LEU A 50 -9.74 4.42 0.60
CA LEU A 50 -10.29 5.61 1.25
C LEU A 50 -11.81 5.72 1.10
N GLU A 51 -12.33 5.46 -0.10
CA GLU A 51 -13.76 5.43 -0.34
C GLU A 51 -14.44 4.32 0.47
N GLU A 52 -13.85 3.13 0.53
CA GLU A 52 -14.40 2.03 1.33
C GLU A 52 -14.36 2.29 2.85
N PHE A 53 -13.27 2.89 3.35
CA PHE A 53 -13.11 3.22 4.77
C PHE A 53 -14.05 4.34 5.20
N THR A 54 -14.16 5.40 4.39
CA THR A 54 -15.09 6.51 4.67
C THR A 54 -16.55 6.08 4.57
N ALA A 55 -16.86 5.08 3.73
CA ALA A 55 -18.17 4.43 3.68
C ALA A 55 -18.40 3.41 4.82
N GLY A 56 -17.43 3.19 5.71
CA GLY A 56 -17.51 2.24 6.83
C GLY A 56 -17.50 0.77 6.42
N LYS A 57 -17.09 0.45 5.18
CA LYS A 57 -17.06 -0.92 4.64
C LYS A 57 -15.82 -1.70 5.10
N ILE A 58 -14.72 -0.99 5.32
CA ILE A 58 -13.46 -1.57 5.81
C ILE A 58 -12.99 -0.84 7.07
N THR A 59 -12.28 -1.56 7.94
CA THR A 59 -11.66 -0.99 9.14
C THR A 59 -10.27 -0.44 8.82
N TRP A 60 -9.69 0.34 9.74
CA TRP A 60 -8.31 0.86 9.58
C TRP A 60 -7.31 -0.28 9.40
N ARG A 61 -7.51 -1.38 10.14
CA ARG A 61 -6.68 -2.59 10.02
C ARG A 61 -6.78 -3.20 8.62
N VAL A 62 -7.98 -3.26 8.04
CA VAL A 62 -8.16 -3.77 6.68
C VAL A 62 -7.54 -2.81 5.67
N PHE A 63 -7.64 -1.51 5.88
CA PHE A 63 -7.02 -0.49 5.02
C PHE A 63 -5.50 -0.66 4.95
N LEU A 64 -4.82 -0.59 6.10
CA LEU A 64 -3.35 -0.58 6.13
C LEU A 64 -2.75 -1.97 5.99
N ASN A 65 -3.30 -3.00 6.65
CA ASN A 65 -2.69 -4.32 6.56
C ASN A 65 -3.20 -5.06 5.33
N GLY A 66 -4.51 -5.12 5.13
CA GLY A 66 -5.11 -5.85 4.00
C GLY A 66 -4.85 -5.17 2.66
N GLY A 67 -5.26 -3.90 2.55
CA GLY A 67 -5.15 -3.11 1.33
C GLY A 67 -3.71 -2.90 0.88
N ALA A 68 -2.82 -2.50 1.80
CA ALA A 68 -1.41 -2.29 1.44
C ALA A 68 -0.71 -3.62 1.09
N SER A 69 -0.95 -4.70 1.84
CA SER A 69 -0.35 -6.02 1.53
C SER A 69 -0.84 -6.59 0.20
N ALA A 70 -2.13 -6.42 -0.12
CA ALA A 70 -2.68 -6.86 -1.40
C ALA A 70 -2.01 -6.13 -2.58
N ILE A 71 -1.79 -4.82 -2.45
CA ILE A 71 -1.09 -4.04 -3.48
C ILE A 71 0.38 -4.44 -3.56
N ALA A 72 1.05 -4.57 -2.42
CA ALA A 72 2.44 -5.03 -2.37
C ALA A 72 2.63 -6.37 -3.09
N TYR A 73 1.73 -7.34 -2.84
CA TYR A 73 1.73 -8.62 -3.53
C TYR A 73 1.46 -8.48 -5.03
N CYS A 74 0.48 -7.64 -5.44
CA CYS A 74 0.23 -7.37 -6.86
C CYS A 74 1.46 -6.78 -7.57
N LEU A 75 2.12 -5.82 -6.93
CA LEU A 75 3.32 -5.18 -7.46
C LEU A 75 4.48 -6.18 -7.55
N GLN A 76 4.62 -7.06 -6.57
CA GLN A 76 5.62 -8.11 -6.61
C GLN A 76 5.43 -9.08 -7.79
N LEU A 77 4.20 -9.38 -8.18
CA LEU A 77 3.94 -10.22 -9.37
C LEU A 77 4.21 -9.50 -10.70
N MET A 78 4.38 -8.18 -10.67
CA MET A 78 4.59 -7.33 -11.85
C MET A 78 6.06 -6.90 -12.03
N TYR A 79 6.92 -7.16 -11.04
CA TYR A 79 8.36 -6.91 -11.11
C TYR A 79 9.07 -8.04 -11.86
#